data_AF-A0A914RXH1-F1
#
_entry.id   AF-A0A914RXH1-F1
#
_cell.length_a   1.000
_cell.length_b   1.000
_cell.length_c   1.000
_cell.angle_alpha   90.00
_cell.angle_beta   90.00
_cell.angle_gamma   90.00
#
_symmetry.space_group_name_H-M   'P 1'
#
loop_
_entity.id
_entity.type
_entity.pdbx_description
1 polymer ?
#
loop_
_entity_poly.entity_id
_entity_poly.type
_entity_poly.pdbx_seq_one_letter_code
_entity_poly.pdbx_strand_id
1 'polypeptide(L)'
;MSGRAGRRGKDERGLVILMVDQQMGQDVAKQIIKGAADPLNSQFRLTYNMVLNLLRVEGINPEFMLENSFYQFQNYDALPRLYESTVKKEEELKQFVVNRELEIAGYYQLQKQIAAIKESIRQTVMKPSFVVPFLQAGRLVHVVAGTKDFGWAPILNFHKKPDPMNPMGGSLLYILDVAMLLSSESAKDLSSVAHLQPPSTGDTGAVEQTDRAAPLWIIMLRPPFVEAKSTLKDANFKQLYGRYEEKLELEAELKVVKAELKKAQSLLQLDELKFTSDVIEQRVFDRYCRVA
;
A
#
# COMPACT_ATOMS: atom_id res chain seq x y z
N MET A 1 9.21 -25.99 -16.66
CA MET A 1 9.15 -27.42 -16.26
C MET A 1 8.31 -28.27 -17.21
N SER A 2 7.13 -27.79 -17.63
CA SER A 2 6.24 -28.47 -18.61
C SER A 2 6.91 -28.81 -19.95
N GLY A 3 7.85 -28.01 -20.43
CA GLY A 3 8.59 -28.25 -21.69
C GLY A 3 9.50 -29.50 -21.70
N ARG A 4 9.57 -30.29 -20.63
CA ARG A 4 10.28 -31.58 -20.60
C ARG A 4 9.40 -32.76 -21.04
N ALA A 5 8.08 -32.58 -21.16
CA ALA A 5 7.15 -33.63 -21.54
C ALA A 5 7.14 -33.83 -23.07
N GLY A 6 7.29 -35.08 -23.52
CA GLY A 6 7.31 -35.47 -24.93
C GLY A 6 8.72 -35.53 -25.53
N ARG A 7 9.08 -36.70 -26.08
CA ARG A 7 10.40 -36.95 -26.68
C ARG A 7 10.33 -36.85 -28.20
N ARG A 8 11.22 -36.03 -28.76
CA ARG A 8 11.33 -35.82 -30.21
C ARG A 8 11.52 -37.15 -30.95
N GLY A 9 10.60 -37.45 -31.87
CA GLY A 9 10.64 -38.64 -32.73
C GLY A 9 10.21 -39.96 -32.08
N LYS A 10 9.77 -39.94 -30.82
CA LYS A 10 9.28 -41.15 -30.11
C LYS A 10 7.86 -41.01 -29.61
N ASP A 11 7.50 -39.83 -29.12
CA ASP A 11 6.16 -39.56 -28.59
C ASP A 11 5.41 -38.62 -29.54
N GLU A 12 4.12 -38.88 -29.79
CA GLU A 12 3.27 -38.00 -30.62
C GLU A 12 2.87 -36.71 -29.89
N ARG A 13 2.71 -36.76 -28.57
CA ARG A 13 2.29 -35.63 -27.72
C ARG A 13 2.96 -35.70 -26.34
N GLY A 14 3.15 -34.55 -25.70
CA GLY A 14 3.55 -34.43 -24.30
C GLY A 14 2.34 -34.23 -23.38
N LEU A 15 2.19 -35.05 -22.36
CA LEU A 15 1.16 -34.91 -21.32
C LEU A 15 1.75 -34.25 -20.08
N VAL A 16 1.10 -33.18 -19.60
CA VAL A 16 1.45 -32.49 -18.36
C VAL A 16 0.23 -32.44 -17.47
N ILE A 17 0.35 -32.97 -16.25
CA ILE A 17 -0.73 -33.02 -15.26
C ILE A 17 -0.35 -32.07 -14.12
N LEU A 18 -1.22 -31.13 -13.80
CA LEU A 18 -1.08 -30.18 -12.69
C LEU A 18 -1.99 -30.62 -11.55
N MET A 19 -1.43 -30.85 -10.36
CA MET A 19 -2.22 -31.09 -9.15
C MET A 19 -2.51 -29.76 -8.46
N VAL A 20 -3.77 -29.48 -8.14
CA VAL A 20 -4.23 -28.23 -7.53
C VAL A 20 -5.00 -28.56 -6.27
N ASP A 21 -4.48 -28.14 -5.11
CA ASP A 21 -5.04 -28.44 -3.79
C ASP A 21 -5.98 -27.33 -3.27
N GLN A 22 -5.72 -26.08 -3.70
CA GLN A 22 -6.51 -24.91 -3.31
C GLN A 22 -7.25 -24.31 -4.51
N GLN A 23 -8.47 -23.82 -4.30
CA GLN A 23 -9.20 -23.07 -5.32
C GLN A 23 -8.38 -21.84 -5.73
N MET A 24 -8.05 -21.76 -7.03
CA MET A 24 -7.32 -20.65 -7.63
C MET A 24 -8.25 -19.84 -8.53
N GLY A 25 -8.06 -18.52 -8.55
CA GLY A 25 -8.77 -17.65 -9.48
C GLY A 25 -8.45 -18.00 -10.93
N GLN A 26 -9.42 -17.78 -11.84
CA GLN A 26 -9.29 -18.11 -13.26
C GLN A 26 -8.08 -17.41 -13.91
N ASP A 27 -7.79 -16.17 -13.52
CA ASP A 27 -6.67 -15.39 -14.05
C ASP A 27 -5.32 -16.00 -13.69
N VAL A 28 -5.16 -16.45 -12.44
CA VAL A 28 -3.94 -17.11 -11.97
C VAL A 28 -3.72 -18.42 -12.71
N ALA A 29 -4.77 -19.23 -12.86
CA ALA A 29 -4.71 -20.49 -13.61
C ALA A 29 -4.32 -20.24 -15.09
N LYS A 30 -4.89 -19.21 -15.71
CA LYS A 30 -4.56 -18.81 -17.09
C LYS A 30 -3.11 -18.35 -17.21
N GLN A 31 -2.61 -17.58 -16.24
CA GLN A 31 -1.22 -17.13 -16.22
C GLN A 31 -0.24 -18.29 -16.02
N ILE A 32 -0.57 -19.30 -15.20
CA ILE A 32 0.28 -20.48 -15.02
C ILE A 32 0.37 -21.33 -16.29
N ILE A 33 -0.76 -21.52 -17.00
CA ILE A 33 -0.82 -22.43 -18.15
C ILE A 33 -0.42 -21.74 -19.47
N LYS A 34 -0.88 -20.51 -19.68
CA LYS A 34 -0.72 -19.73 -20.93
C LYS A 34 0.08 -18.44 -20.76
N GLY A 35 0.68 -18.21 -19.59
CA GLY A 35 1.51 -17.03 -19.36
C GLY A 35 2.72 -16.98 -20.29
N ALA A 36 3.22 -15.76 -20.51
CA ALA A 36 4.50 -15.58 -21.17
C ALA A 36 5.64 -16.14 -20.28
N ALA A 37 6.77 -16.44 -20.90
CA ALA A 37 7.97 -16.77 -20.15
C ALA A 37 8.42 -15.56 -19.31
N ASP A 38 8.92 -15.83 -18.11
CA ASP A 38 9.44 -14.77 -17.25
C ASP A 38 10.63 -14.07 -17.92
N PRO A 39 10.68 -12.72 -17.90
CA PRO A 39 11.81 -11.99 -18.44
C PRO A 39 13.06 -12.30 -17.62
N LEU A 40 14.21 -12.36 -18.28
CA LEU A 40 15.51 -12.54 -17.61
C LEU A 40 15.89 -11.24 -16.91
N ASN A 41 15.54 -11.08 -15.64
CA ASN A 41 15.92 -9.92 -14.84
C ASN A 41 17.24 -10.15 -14.12
N SER A 42 18.15 -9.18 -14.19
CA SER A 42 19.45 -9.25 -13.52
C SER A 42 19.28 -9.23 -11.99
N GLN A 43 19.91 -10.17 -11.29
CA GLN A 43 20.02 -10.19 -9.83
C GLN A 43 21.43 -9.79 -9.36
N PHE A 44 22.14 -9.01 -10.18
CA PHE A 44 23.49 -8.59 -9.86
C PHE A 44 23.53 -7.82 -8.54
N ARG A 45 24.39 -8.26 -7.61
CA ARG A 45 24.60 -7.65 -6.30
C ARG A 45 26.08 -7.58 -6.00
N LEU A 46 26.49 -6.51 -5.32
CA LEU A 46 27.85 -6.36 -4.83
C LEU A 46 28.12 -7.38 -3.72
N THR A 47 29.23 -8.11 -3.86
CA THR A 47 29.72 -9.04 -2.83
C THR A 47 31.12 -8.63 -2.41
N TYR A 48 31.47 -8.82 -1.14
CA TYR A 48 32.79 -8.42 -0.64
C TYR A 48 33.95 -9.06 -1.41
N ASN A 49 33.81 -10.34 -1.80
CA ASN A 49 34.85 -11.02 -2.59
C ASN A 49 35.05 -10.37 -3.97
N MET A 50 33.96 -9.97 -4.63
CA MET A 50 34.05 -9.26 -5.91
C MET A 50 34.75 -7.91 -5.76
N VAL A 51 34.37 -7.11 -4.76
CA VAL A 51 35.01 -5.79 -4.51
C VAL A 51 36.49 -5.95 -4.20
N LEU A 52 36.87 -6.91 -3.34
CA LEU A 52 38.27 -7.21 -3.03
C LEU A 52 39.07 -7.63 -4.28
N ASN A 53 38.49 -8.47 -5.14
CA ASN A 53 39.16 -8.88 -6.38
C ASN A 53 39.32 -7.72 -7.37
N LEU A 54 38.32 -6.82 -7.45
CA LEU A 54 38.39 -5.63 -8.30
C LEU A 54 39.45 -4.65 -7.78
N LEU A 55 39.49 -4.39 -6.48
CA LEU A 55 40.51 -3.52 -5.86
C LEU A 55 41.94 -4.10 -5.95
N ARG A 56 42.08 -5.43 -6.07
CA ARG A 56 43.38 -6.10 -6.21
C ARG A 56 43.99 -5.96 -7.61
N VAL A 57 43.17 -5.86 -8.64
CA VAL A 57 43.63 -5.85 -10.03
C VAL A 57 43.84 -4.42 -10.49
N GLU A 58 45.11 -4.03 -10.65
CA GLU A 58 45.46 -2.71 -11.17
C GLU A 58 44.91 -2.54 -12.60
N GLY A 59 44.15 -1.46 -12.82
CA GLY A 59 43.59 -1.09 -14.13
C GLY A 59 42.09 -1.37 -14.32
N ILE A 60 41.39 -1.96 -13.34
CA ILE A 60 39.93 -2.14 -13.39
C ILE A 60 39.28 -1.34 -12.26
N ASN A 61 38.51 -0.31 -12.63
CA ASN A 61 37.71 0.44 -11.66
C ASN A 61 36.40 -0.31 -11.39
N PRO A 62 36.01 -0.54 -10.11
CA PRO A 62 34.75 -1.20 -9.78
C PRO A 62 33.53 -0.43 -10.31
N GLU A 63 33.61 0.89 -10.43
CA GLU A 63 32.57 1.74 -11.03
C GLU A 63 32.32 1.38 -12.50
N PHE A 64 33.39 1.16 -13.27
CA PHE A 64 33.28 0.78 -14.69
C PHE A 64 32.58 -0.58 -14.87
N MET A 65 32.76 -1.50 -13.92
CA MET A 65 32.07 -2.79 -13.93
C MET A 65 30.58 -2.64 -13.61
N LEU A 66 30.23 -1.74 -12.68
CA LEU A 66 28.84 -1.45 -12.34
C LEU A 66 28.09 -0.78 -13.50
N GLU A 67 28.73 0.16 -14.20
CA GLU A 67 28.16 0.84 -15.38
C GLU A 67 27.81 -0.15 -16.51
N ASN A 68 28.69 -1.13 -16.74
CA ASN A 68 28.50 -2.14 -17.78
C ASN A 68 27.75 -3.40 -17.30
N SER A 69 27.15 -3.36 -16.11
CA SER A 69 26.39 -4.49 -15.57
C SER A 69 25.05 -4.66 -16.31
N PHE A 70 24.59 -5.91 -16.47
CA PHE A 70 23.29 -6.18 -17.10
C PHE A 70 22.13 -5.58 -16.29
N TYR A 71 22.30 -5.42 -14.97
CA TYR A 71 21.32 -4.71 -14.13
C TYR A 71 21.19 -3.24 -14.53
N GLN A 72 22.31 -2.56 -14.75
CA GLN A 72 22.31 -1.16 -15.19
C GLN A 72 21.78 -1.02 -16.61
N PHE A 73 22.11 -1.95 -17.52
CA PHE A 73 21.57 -1.97 -18.88
C PHE A 73 20.04 -2.03 -18.91
N GLN A 74 19.43 -2.89 -18.08
CA GLN A 74 17.96 -3.02 -17.99
C GLN A 74 17.30 -1.74 -17.48
N ASN A 75 17.93 -1.05 -16.52
CA ASN A 75 17.42 0.24 -16.04
C ASN A 75 17.54 1.33 -17.12
N TYR A 76 18.64 1.36 -17.87
CA TYR A 76 18.83 2.31 -18.97
C TYR A 76 17.87 2.06 -20.15
N ASP A 77 17.55 0.80 -20.47
CA ASP A 77 16.54 0.48 -21.49
C ASP A 77 15.14 0.99 -21.12
N ALA A 78 14.83 1.07 -19.82
CA ALA A 78 13.59 1.65 -19.34
C ALA A 78 13.56 3.19 -19.36
N LEU A 79 14.71 3.87 -19.39
CA LEU A 79 14.79 5.34 -19.28
C LEU A 79 14.05 6.10 -20.39
N PRO A 80 14.16 5.75 -21.69
CA PRO A 80 13.47 6.48 -22.75
C PRO A 80 11.96 6.49 -22.54
N ARG A 81 11.38 5.34 -22.14
CA ARG A 81 9.94 5.22 -21.87
C ARG A 81 9.51 6.08 -20.68
N LEU A 82 10.30 6.08 -19.61
CA LEU A 82 10.06 6.93 -18.45
C LEU A 82 10.14 8.41 -18.82
N TYR A 83 11.15 8.81 -19.61
CA TYR A 83 11.32 10.19 -20.07
C TYR A 83 10.12 10.65 -20.92
N GLU A 84 9.71 9.88 -21.92
CA GLU A 84 8.53 10.17 -22.71
C GLU A 84 7.26 10.31 -21.85
N SER A 85 7.09 9.42 -20.87
CA SER A 85 5.94 9.48 -19.96
C SER A 85 5.97 10.73 -19.07
N THR A 86 7.14 11.18 -18.61
CA THR A 86 7.26 12.42 -17.84
C THR A 86 6.92 13.64 -18.68
N VAL A 87 7.40 13.71 -19.93
CA VAL A 87 7.12 14.83 -20.83
C VAL A 87 5.63 14.91 -21.15
N LYS A 88 5.01 13.77 -21.50
CA LYS A 88 3.56 13.70 -21.77
C LYS A 88 2.72 14.19 -20.59
N LYS A 89 3.00 13.69 -19.37
CA LYS A 89 2.28 14.12 -18.16
C LYS A 89 2.55 15.59 -17.81
N GLU A 90 3.75 16.09 -18.06
CA GLU A 90 4.06 17.52 -17.89
C GLU A 90 3.29 18.40 -18.87
N GLU A 91 3.11 17.97 -20.11
CA GLU A 91 2.31 18.66 -21.11
C GLU A 91 0.81 18.65 -20.75
N GLU A 92 0.28 17.49 -20.34
CA GLU A 92 -1.09 17.36 -19.84
C GLU A 92 -1.34 18.32 -18.66
N LEU A 93 -0.40 18.39 -17.72
CA LEU A 93 -0.50 19.29 -16.58
C LEU A 93 -0.46 20.77 -16.98
N LYS A 94 0.38 21.15 -17.96
CA LYS A 94 0.43 22.51 -18.49
C LYS A 94 -0.87 22.92 -19.20
N GLN A 95 -1.56 21.96 -19.83
CA GLN A 95 -2.85 22.18 -20.46
C GLN A 95 -3.97 22.38 -19.41
N PHE A 96 -3.83 21.76 -18.24
CA PHE A 96 -4.78 21.90 -17.13
C PHE A 96 -4.65 23.26 -16.43
N VAL A 97 -5.39 24.25 -16.91
CA VAL A 97 -5.55 25.56 -16.26
C VAL A 97 -6.87 25.60 -15.49
N VAL A 98 -6.77 25.74 -14.16
CA VAL A 98 -7.93 25.86 -13.26
C VAL A 98 -8.14 27.33 -12.90
N ASN A 99 -9.35 27.84 -13.11
CA ASN A 99 -9.72 29.20 -12.74
C ASN A 99 -9.76 29.34 -11.20
N ARG A 100 -9.25 30.46 -10.66
CA ARG A 100 -9.19 30.75 -9.20
C ARG A 100 -8.46 29.68 -8.38
N GLU A 101 -7.34 29.19 -8.89
CA GLU A 101 -6.55 28.11 -8.26
C GLU A 101 -6.14 28.42 -6.81
N LEU A 102 -5.74 29.66 -6.50
CA LEU A 102 -5.28 30.04 -5.16
C LEU A 102 -6.36 29.88 -4.08
N GLU A 103 -7.62 30.21 -4.40
CA GLU A 103 -8.76 30.08 -3.47
C GLU A 103 -9.09 28.61 -3.23
N ILE A 104 -9.12 27.81 -4.31
CA ILE A 104 -9.44 26.38 -4.26
C ILE A 104 -8.33 25.61 -3.54
N ALA A 105 -7.06 25.96 -3.77
CA ALA A 105 -5.92 25.39 -3.08
C ALA A 105 -5.99 25.64 -1.56
N GLY A 106 -6.34 26.87 -1.15
CA GLY A 106 -6.55 27.20 0.25
C GLY A 106 -7.70 26.38 0.87
N TYR A 107 -8.82 26.25 0.17
CA TYR A 107 -9.95 25.44 0.61
C TYR A 107 -9.60 23.94 0.73
N TYR A 108 -8.87 23.39 -0.25
CA TYR A 108 -8.41 22.00 -0.23
C TYR A 108 -7.47 21.72 0.96
N GLN A 109 -6.54 22.63 1.24
CA GLN A 109 -5.66 22.53 2.40
C GLN A 109 -6.44 22.56 3.72
N LEU A 110 -7.43 23.45 3.85
CA LEU A 110 -8.30 23.50 5.02
C LEU A 110 -9.09 22.20 5.19
N GLN A 111 -9.66 21.65 4.12
CA GLN A 111 -10.35 20.36 4.16
C GLN A 111 -9.42 19.23 4.63
N LYS A 112 -8.19 19.19 4.11
CA LYS A 112 -7.17 18.22 4.53
C LYS A 112 -6.80 18.38 6.01
N GLN A 113 -6.66 19.61 6.50
CA GLN A 113 -6.39 19.88 7.91
C GLN A 113 -7.56 19.45 8.80
N ILE A 114 -8.80 19.74 8.40
CA ILE A 114 -10.00 19.29 9.11
C ILE A 114 -10.03 17.77 9.19
N ALA A 115 -9.74 17.07 8.08
CA ALA A 115 -9.69 15.62 8.06
C ALA A 115 -8.59 15.06 9.00
N ALA A 116 -7.39 15.65 8.98
CA ALA A 116 -6.30 15.26 9.86
C ALA A 116 -6.62 15.48 11.36
N ILE A 117 -7.25 16.61 11.69
CA ILE A 117 -7.71 16.90 13.05
C ILE A 117 -8.81 15.94 13.47
N LYS A 118 -9.79 15.64 12.60
CA LYS A 118 -10.84 14.65 12.87
C LYS A 118 -10.24 13.27 13.17
N GLU A 119 -9.22 12.86 12.43
CA GLU A 119 -8.54 11.59 12.68
C GLU A 119 -7.74 11.61 14.00
N SER A 120 -7.08 12.73 14.32
CA SER A 120 -6.41 12.90 15.62
C SER A 120 -7.39 12.86 16.81
N ILE A 121 -8.54 13.51 16.68
CA ILE A 121 -9.64 13.44 17.66
C ILE A 121 -10.11 11.99 17.79
N ARG A 122 -10.33 11.30 16.65
CA ARG A 122 -10.72 9.90 16.63
C ARG A 122 -9.73 9.03 17.40
N GLN A 123 -8.44 9.11 17.10
CA GLN A 123 -7.40 8.35 17.79
C GLN A 123 -7.35 8.63 19.29
N THR A 124 -7.58 9.87 19.69
CA THR A 124 -7.58 10.27 21.11
C THR A 124 -8.82 9.72 21.84
N VAL A 125 -10.00 9.86 21.24
CA VAL A 125 -11.25 9.33 21.80
C VAL A 125 -11.21 7.82 21.90
N MET A 126 -10.62 7.12 20.91
CA MET A 126 -10.53 5.66 20.84
C MET A 126 -9.62 5.01 21.89
N LYS A 127 -8.84 5.80 22.63
CA LYS A 127 -7.97 5.23 23.67
C LYS A 127 -8.83 4.49 24.70
N PRO A 128 -8.45 3.26 25.11
CA PRO A 128 -9.24 2.46 26.05
C PRO A 128 -9.57 3.18 27.36
N SER A 129 -8.68 4.06 27.83
CA SER A 129 -8.90 4.88 29.04
C SER A 129 -10.17 5.73 28.98
N PHE A 130 -10.56 6.20 27.80
CA PHE A 130 -11.74 7.05 27.61
C PHE A 130 -12.97 6.26 27.18
N VAL A 131 -12.83 5.23 26.33
CA VAL A 131 -13.97 4.50 25.77
C VAL A 131 -14.58 3.49 26.74
N VAL A 132 -13.74 2.79 27.51
CA VAL A 132 -14.17 1.63 28.32
C VAL A 132 -15.31 1.93 29.30
N PRO A 133 -15.33 3.07 30.02
CA PRO A 133 -16.45 3.42 30.90
C PRO A 133 -17.79 3.56 30.16
N PHE A 134 -17.75 3.86 28.86
CA PHE A 134 -18.94 4.06 28.05
C PHE A 134 -19.41 2.78 27.33
N LEU A 135 -18.71 1.66 27.42
CA LEU A 135 -19.07 0.39 26.79
C LEU A 135 -20.08 -0.38 27.66
N GLN A 136 -21.29 0.16 27.77
CA GLN A 136 -22.41 -0.49 28.46
C GLN A 136 -23.31 -1.21 27.45
N ALA A 137 -23.80 -2.39 27.82
CA ALA A 137 -24.78 -3.12 27.02
C ALA A 137 -26.03 -2.26 26.76
N GLY A 138 -26.54 -2.29 25.53
CA GLY A 138 -27.67 -1.50 25.07
C GLY A 138 -27.34 -0.08 24.61
N ARG A 139 -26.09 0.38 24.73
CA ARG A 139 -25.69 1.69 24.18
C ARG A 139 -25.49 1.62 22.67
N LEU A 140 -26.00 2.61 21.95
CA LEU A 140 -25.83 2.74 20.50
C LEU A 140 -24.44 3.27 20.15
N VAL A 141 -23.85 2.65 19.14
CA VAL A 141 -22.54 2.98 18.59
C VAL A 141 -22.64 3.09 17.08
N HIS A 142 -21.92 4.06 16.51
CA HIS A 142 -21.74 4.15 15.08
C HIS A 142 -20.52 3.32 14.65
N VAL A 143 -20.73 2.29 13.83
CA VAL A 143 -19.70 1.33 13.43
C VAL A 143 -19.24 1.63 12.00
N VAL A 144 -17.96 1.97 11.86
CA VAL A 144 -17.32 2.17 10.55
C VAL A 144 -16.08 1.29 10.49
N ALA A 145 -15.99 0.41 9.49
CA ALA A 145 -14.81 -0.44 9.27
C ALA A 145 -14.15 -0.06 7.93
N GLY A 146 -12.99 0.58 8.00
CA GLY A 146 -12.30 1.09 6.82
C GLY A 146 -13.15 2.13 6.09
N THR A 147 -13.52 1.82 4.84
CA THR A 147 -14.39 2.66 4.00
C THR A 147 -15.87 2.31 4.10
N LYS A 148 -16.23 1.25 4.82
CA LYS A 148 -17.60 0.74 4.91
C LYS A 148 -18.27 1.27 6.17
N ASP A 149 -19.39 1.96 5.98
CA ASP A 149 -20.23 2.45 7.06
C ASP A 149 -21.38 1.46 7.31
N PHE A 150 -21.46 0.92 8.53
CA PHE A 150 -22.51 0.00 8.96
C PHE A 150 -23.59 0.70 9.77
N GLY A 151 -23.49 2.02 9.95
CA GLY A 151 -24.47 2.83 10.65
C GLY A 151 -24.49 2.61 12.16
N TRP A 152 -25.66 2.78 12.76
CA TRP A 152 -25.86 2.69 14.22
C TRP A 152 -26.22 1.28 14.64
N ALA A 153 -25.56 0.81 15.69
CA ALA A 153 -25.65 -0.55 16.17
C ALA A 153 -25.57 -0.59 17.71
N PRO A 154 -26.45 -1.32 18.42
CA PRO A 154 -26.37 -1.45 19.87
C PRO A 154 -25.24 -2.41 20.28
N ILE A 155 -24.51 -2.04 21.33
CA ILE A 155 -23.53 -2.91 21.98
C ILE A 155 -24.29 -4.01 22.73
N LEU A 156 -23.92 -5.27 22.50
CA LEU A 156 -24.40 -6.41 23.28
C LEU A 156 -23.49 -6.68 24.47
N ASN A 157 -22.20 -6.85 24.19
CA ASN A 157 -21.18 -7.17 25.21
C ASN A 157 -19.78 -6.71 24.76
N PHE A 158 -18.80 -6.74 25.65
CA PHE A 158 -17.40 -6.53 25.30
C PHE A 158 -16.47 -7.48 26.06
N HIS A 159 -15.41 -7.94 25.41
CA HIS A 159 -14.42 -8.84 25.99
C HIS A 159 -13.00 -8.29 25.81
N LYS A 160 -12.14 -8.55 26.81
CA LYS A 160 -10.73 -8.16 26.79
C LYS A 160 -9.87 -9.38 26.50
N LYS A 161 -9.06 -9.34 25.44
CA LYS A 161 -8.10 -10.40 25.10
C LYS A 161 -6.69 -9.83 25.03
N PRO A 162 -5.65 -10.58 25.42
CA PRO A 162 -4.27 -10.18 25.15
C PRO A 162 -4.03 -10.16 23.63
N ASP A 163 -3.19 -9.24 23.17
CA ASP A 163 -2.85 -9.11 21.75
C ASP A 163 -2.08 -10.35 21.25
N PRO A 164 -2.60 -11.11 20.26
CA PRO A 164 -1.92 -12.30 19.74
C PRO A 164 -0.63 -11.95 18.99
N MET A 165 -0.48 -10.71 18.50
CA MET A 165 0.70 -10.29 17.74
C MET A 165 1.84 -9.83 18.64
N ASN A 166 1.54 -9.40 19.86
CA ASN A 166 2.55 -8.99 20.84
C ASN A 166 2.18 -9.43 22.28
N PRO A 167 2.27 -10.73 22.59
CA PRO A 167 1.85 -11.27 23.89
C PRO A 167 2.69 -10.75 25.08
N MET A 168 3.90 -10.22 24.84
CA MET A 168 4.75 -9.60 25.87
C MET A 168 4.51 -8.09 26.05
N GLY A 169 3.82 -7.43 25.11
CA GLY A 169 3.67 -5.97 25.07
C GLY A 169 2.67 -5.38 26.07
N GLY A 170 1.94 -6.21 26.82
CA GLY A 170 0.93 -5.76 27.78
C GLY A 170 -0.28 -5.05 27.16
N SER A 171 -0.36 -4.94 25.82
CA SER A 171 -1.48 -4.37 25.10
C SER A 171 -2.69 -5.32 25.16
N LEU A 172 -3.80 -4.79 25.67
CA LEU A 172 -5.08 -5.49 25.70
C LEU A 172 -5.90 -5.10 24.48
N LEU A 173 -6.35 -6.09 23.72
CA LEU A 173 -7.37 -5.94 22.68
C LEU A 173 -8.75 -5.95 23.33
N TYR A 174 -9.54 -4.94 23.01
CA TYR A 174 -10.94 -4.84 23.40
C TYR A 174 -11.79 -5.21 22.20
N ILE A 175 -12.61 -6.25 22.35
CA ILE A 175 -13.46 -6.76 21.29
C ILE A 175 -14.90 -6.52 21.71
N LEU A 176 -15.67 -5.94 20.79
CA LEU A 176 -17.03 -5.50 21.01
C LEU A 176 -17.96 -6.44 20.24
N ASP A 177 -18.93 -7.01 20.95
CA ASP A 177 -19.99 -7.81 20.36
C ASP A 177 -21.14 -6.84 20.07
N VAL A 178 -21.42 -6.63 18.79
CA VAL A 178 -22.36 -5.62 18.31
C VAL A 178 -23.35 -6.27 17.34
N ALA A 179 -24.63 -5.94 17.48
CA ALA A 179 -25.67 -6.35 16.54
C ALA A 179 -25.74 -5.33 15.41
N MET A 180 -25.37 -5.73 14.20
CA MET A 180 -25.25 -4.83 13.05
C MET A 180 -26.07 -5.32 11.87
N LEU A 181 -26.53 -4.38 11.04
CA LEU A 181 -27.32 -4.67 9.87
C LEU A 181 -26.40 -4.96 8.69
N LEU A 182 -26.56 -6.15 8.10
CA LEU A 182 -25.68 -6.71 7.07
C LEU A 182 -26.48 -7.04 5.81
N SER A 183 -25.80 -7.04 4.67
CA SER A 183 -26.35 -7.58 3.42
C SER A 183 -26.62 -9.09 3.55
N SER A 184 -27.66 -9.58 2.87
CA SER A 184 -28.06 -11.00 2.88
C SER A 184 -26.98 -11.95 2.35
N GLU A 185 -26.03 -11.44 1.56
CA GLU A 185 -24.86 -12.21 1.10
C GLU A 185 -23.79 -12.31 2.19
N SER A 186 -23.56 -11.22 2.92
CA SER A 186 -22.60 -11.17 4.02
C SER A 186 -23.07 -11.90 5.28
N ALA A 187 -24.38 -12.08 5.46
CA ALA A 187 -24.95 -12.85 6.57
C ALA A 187 -24.58 -14.35 6.50
N LYS A 188 -24.22 -14.88 5.32
CA LYS A 188 -23.91 -16.31 5.12
C LYS A 188 -22.46 -16.66 5.50
N ASP A 189 -21.53 -15.72 5.33
CA ASP A 189 -20.10 -15.91 5.56
C ASP A 189 -19.55 -14.94 6.62
N LEU A 190 -19.73 -15.28 7.90
CA LEU A 190 -19.24 -14.52 9.07
C LEU A 190 -17.75 -14.76 9.37
N SER A 191 -17.01 -15.41 8.46
CA SER A 191 -15.67 -15.92 8.73
C SER A 191 -14.61 -14.81 8.85
N SER A 192 -14.72 -13.73 8.07
CA SER A 192 -13.79 -12.59 8.07
C SER A 192 -14.53 -11.26 7.92
N VAL A 193 -14.25 -10.33 8.84
CA VAL A 193 -14.87 -8.99 8.91
C VAL A 193 -14.60 -8.15 7.65
N ALA A 194 -13.53 -8.45 6.90
CA ALA A 194 -13.19 -7.75 5.67
C ALA A 194 -14.23 -7.97 4.55
N HIS A 195 -14.89 -9.14 4.53
CA HIS A 195 -15.87 -9.50 3.51
C HIS A 195 -17.28 -9.01 3.82
N LEU A 196 -17.53 -8.54 5.05
CA LEU A 196 -18.84 -7.99 5.42
C LEU A 196 -19.13 -6.72 4.63
N GLN A 197 -20.37 -6.59 4.15
CA GLN A 197 -20.87 -5.43 3.43
C GLN A 197 -22.13 -4.86 4.12
N PRO A 198 -22.24 -3.52 4.22
CA PRO A 198 -23.47 -2.91 4.68
C PRO A 198 -24.60 -3.15 3.66
N PRO A 199 -25.87 -3.08 4.09
CA PRO A 199 -27.02 -3.18 3.20
C PRO A 199 -27.00 -2.06 2.15
N SER A 200 -27.43 -2.38 0.93
CA SER A 200 -27.66 -1.36 -0.10
C SER A 200 -28.90 -0.51 0.23
N THR A 201 -29.05 0.67 -0.38
CA THR A 201 -30.10 1.69 -0.10
C THR A 201 -31.55 1.28 -0.44
N GLY A 202 -31.88 -0.01 -0.36
CA GLY A 202 -33.22 -0.56 -0.55
C GLY A 202 -33.40 -1.99 -0.02
N ASP A 203 -32.38 -2.60 0.58
CA ASP A 203 -32.45 -3.98 1.09
C ASP A 203 -32.92 -4.01 2.55
N THR A 204 -33.87 -4.90 2.85
CA THR A 204 -34.19 -5.32 4.21
C THR A 204 -33.08 -6.26 4.69
N GLY A 205 -31.90 -5.71 4.98
CA GLY A 205 -30.75 -6.49 5.46
C GLY A 205 -31.06 -7.28 6.73
N ALA A 206 -30.22 -8.27 7.03
CA ALA A 206 -30.35 -9.10 8.22
C ALA A 206 -29.58 -8.49 9.39
N VAL A 207 -30.15 -8.54 10.60
CA VAL A 207 -29.44 -8.16 11.83
C VAL A 207 -28.73 -9.41 12.34
N GLU A 208 -27.41 -9.39 12.31
CA GLU A 208 -26.59 -10.50 12.78
C GLU A 208 -25.65 -10.04 13.90
N GLN A 209 -25.38 -10.96 14.83
CA GLN A 209 -24.40 -10.74 15.90
C GLN A 209 -23.00 -11.11 15.39
N THR A 210 -22.05 -10.19 15.52
CA THR A 210 -20.67 -10.43 15.08
C THR A 210 -19.76 -10.59 16.30
N ASP A 211 -19.33 -11.83 16.59
CA ASP A 211 -18.51 -12.18 17.78
C ASP A 211 -16.99 -12.05 17.55
N ARG A 212 -16.56 -11.38 16.47
CA ARG A 212 -15.16 -11.45 16.01
C ARG A 212 -14.43 -10.13 16.12
N ALA A 213 -13.22 -10.27 16.67
CA ALA A 213 -12.17 -9.27 16.78
C ALA A 213 -11.79 -8.71 15.40
N ALA A 214 -12.53 -7.72 14.93
CA ALA A 214 -11.91 -6.68 14.13
C ALA A 214 -11.52 -5.52 15.04
N PRO A 215 -10.46 -4.77 14.70
CA PRO A 215 -10.31 -3.42 15.18
C PRO A 215 -11.50 -2.62 14.62
N LEU A 216 -12.65 -2.72 15.29
CA LEU A 216 -13.84 -1.95 14.98
C LEU A 216 -13.54 -0.54 15.46
N TRP A 217 -13.35 0.35 14.49
CA TRP A 217 -13.05 1.75 14.76
C TRP A 217 -14.36 2.40 15.23
N ILE A 218 -14.69 2.26 16.51
CA ILE A 218 -15.99 2.60 17.09
C ILE A 218 -15.98 3.96 17.81
N ILE A 219 -16.85 4.86 17.35
CA ILE A 219 -17.26 6.17 17.91
C ILE A 219 -16.93 7.35 16.98
N MET A 220 -17.96 7.83 16.26
CA MET A 220 -18.16 9.26 16.06
C MET A 220 -19.12 9.75 17.15
N LEU A 221 -18.59 10.40 18.19
CA LEU A 221 -19.39 11.33 18.99
C LEU A 221 -19.56 12.56 18.11
N ARG A 222 -20.78 12.78 17.61
CA ARG A 222 -21.14 13.93 16.78
C ARG A 222 -20.68 15.23 17.49
N PRO A 223 -19.65 15.93 17.00
CA PRO A 223 -19.43 17.28 17.47
C PRO A 223 -20.56 18.16 16.89
N PRO A 224 -21.21 19.02 17.69
CA PRO A 224 -22.09 20.04 17.17
C PRO A 224 -21.19 21.13 16.57
N PHE A 225 -20.61 20.87 15.39
CA PHE A 225 -19.93 21.89 14.63
C PHE A 225 -20.85 22.34 13.50
N VAL A 226 -21.35 23.56 13.65
CA VAL A 226 -22.09 24.30 12.66
C VAL A 226 -21.22 24.40 11.41
N GLU A 227 -21.59 23.70 10.34
CA GLU A 227 -21.05 24.02 9.02
C GLU A 227 -21.41 25.49 8.75
N ALA A 228 -20.39 26.35 8.68
CA ALA A 228 -20.52 27.64 8.02
C ALA A 228 -20.73 27.37 6.53
N LYS A 229 -21.97 27.01 6.18
CA LYS A 229 -22.41 26.51 4.88
C LYS A 229 -22.75 27.66 3.95
N SER A 230 -21.94 28.72 3.97
CA SER A 230 -22.22 29.97 3.26
C SER A 230 -21.51 30.10 1.91
N THR A 231 -20.43 29.35 1.65
CA THR A 231 -19.63 29.51 0.41
C THR A 231 -19.72 28.35 -0.60
N LEU A 232 -20.48 27.28 -0.30
CA LEU A 232 -20.46 26.01 -1.05
C LEU A 232 -21.69 25.74 -1.94
N LYS A 233 -22.61 26.69 -2.08
CA LYS A 233 -23.85 26.49 -2.87
C LYS A 233 -23.68 26.73 -4.37
N ASP A 234 -22.54 27.25 -4.81
CA ASP A 234 -22.30 27.49 -6.22
C ASP A 234 -21.99 26.17 -6.93
N ALA A 235 -22.88 25.72 -7.81
CA ALA A 235 -22.71 24.51 -8.61
C ALA A 235 -21.38 24.50 -9.41
N ASN A 236 -20.88 25.70 -9.75
CA ASN A 236 -19.60 25.90 -10.43
C ASN A 236 -18.39 25.57 -9.53
N PHE A 237 -18.47 25.83 -8.21
CA PHE A 237 -17.38 25.54 -7.28
C PHE A 237 -17.13 24.04 -7.14
N LYS A 238 -18.19 23.22 -7.12
CA LYS A 238 -18.05 21.75 -7.07
C LYS A 238 -17.35 21.20 -8.32
N GLN A 239 -17.64 21.75 -9.49
CA GLN A 239 -16.98 21.36 -10.74
C GLN A 239 -15.51 21.78 -10.78
N LEU A 240 -15.22 23.01 -10.32
CA LEU A 240 -13.85 23.52 -10.22
C LEU A 240 -13.02 22.74 -9.19
N TYR A 241 -13.63 22.35 -8.07
CA TYR A 241 -12.99 21.51 -7.06
C TYR A 241 -12.65 20.13 -7.61
N GLY A 242 -13.57 19.47 -8.32
CA GLY A 242 -13.29 18.17 -8.96
C GLY A 242 -12.16 18.25 -9.99
N ARG A 243 -12.12 19.31 -10.82
CA ARG A 243 -11.00 19.55 -11.75
C ARG A 243 -9.67 19.80 -11.04
N TYR A 244 -9.70 20.45 -9.87
CA TYR A 244 -8.50 20.65 -9.06
C TYR A 244 -8.03 19.34 -8.41
N GLU A 245 -8.94 18.45 -8.01
CA GLU A 245 -8.60 17.10 -7.54
C GLU A 245 -7.93 16.28 -8.66
N GLU A 246 -8.49 16.27 -9.88
CA GLU A 246 -7.88 15.63 -11.06
C GLU A 246 -6.46 16.17 -11.34
N LYS A 247 -6.27 17.50 -11.25
CA LYS A 247 -4.95 18.13 -11.39
C LYS A 247 -3.97 17.63 -10.33
N LEU A 248 -4.40 17.52 -9.07
CA LEU A 248 -3.56 17.01 -7.98
C LEU A 248 -3.20 15.53 -8.15
N GLU A 249 -4.10 14.71 -8.69
CA GLU A 249 -3.83 13.32 -9.02
C GLU A 249 -2.75 13.22 -10.11
N LEU A 250 -2.87 14.01 -11.19
CA LEU A 250 -1.84 14.10 -12.23
C LEU A 250 -0.49 14.57 -11.67
N GLU A 251 -0.48 15.57 -10.76
CA GLU A 251 0.74 16.01 -10.07
C GLU A 251 1.37 14.91 -9.22
N ALA A 252 0.55 14.13 -8.52
CA ALA A 252 1.01 13.03 -7.69
C ALA A 252 1.61 11.92 -8.56
N GLU A 253 0.95 11.54 -9.65
CA GLU A 253 1.48 10.58 -10.61
C GLU A 253 2.79 11.05 -11.25
N LEU A 254 2.87 12.32 -11.65
CA LEU A 254 4.08 12.90 -12.22
C LEU A 254 5.23 12.91 -11.20
N LYS A 255 4.95 13.17 -9.91
CA LYS A 255 5.96 13.04 -8.84
C LYS A 255 6.48 11.61 -8.71
N VAL A 256 5.60 10.61 -8.82
CA VAL A 256 6.00 9.19 -8.78
C VAL A 256 6.89 8.85 -9.98
N VAL A 257 6.47 9.19 -11.20
CA VAL A 257 7.25 8.91 -12.42
C VAL A 257 8.59 9.65 -12.40
N LYS A 258 8.64 10.90 -11.93
CA LYS A 258 9.92 11.64 -11.75
C LYS A 258 10.83 10.99 -10.72
N ALA A 259 10.27 10.46 -9.63
CA ALA A 259 11.06 9.74 -8.64
C ALA A 259 11.62 8.43 -9.22
N GLU A 260 10.84 7.71 -10.02
CA GLU A 260 11.29 6.51 -10.75
C GLU A 260 12.38 6.84 -11.77
N LEU A 261 12.20 7.90 -12.55
CA LEU A 261 13.20 8.40 -13.49
C LEU A 261 14.51 8.74 -12.76
N LYS A 262 14.44 9.46 -11.64
CA LYS A 262 15.63 9.80 -10.84
C LYS A 262 16.33 8.56 -10.30
N LYS A 263 15.58 7.56 -9.83
CA LYS A 263 16.13 6.27 -9.38
C LYS A 263 16.80 5.51 -10.53
N ALA A 264 16.17 5.47 -11.70
CA ALA A 264 16.70 4.79 -12.87
C ALA A 264 17.94 5.49 -13.46
N GLN A 265 18.04 6.83 -13.32
CA GLN A 265 19.22 7.61 -13.70
C GLN A 265 20.39 7.45 -12.71
N SER A 266 20.09 7.25 -11.42
CA SER A 266 21.14 7.00 -10.44
C SER A 266 21.78 5.64 -10.67
N LEU A 267 23.10 5.57 -10.52
CA LEU A 267 23.79 4.28 -10.51
C LEU A 267 23.48 3.60 -9.18
N LEU A 268 22.46 2.72 -9.19
CA LEU A 268 21.82 2.16 -7.99
C LEU A 268 22.77 1.48 -6.99
N GLN A 269 23.99 1.16 -7.41
CA GLN A 269 24.96 0.39 -6.64
C GLN A 269 26.23 1.17 -6.26
N LEU A 270 26.33 2.45 -6.64
CA LEU A 270 27.47 3.29 -6.23
C LEU A 270 27.52 3.50 -4.71
N ASP A 271 26.36 3.73 -4.09
CA ASP A 271 26.29 3.96 -2.65
C ASP A 271 26.63 2.68 -1.86
N GLU A 272 26.17 1.53 -2.35
CA GLU A 272 26.56 0.22 -1.79
C GLU A 272 28.05 -0.04 -1.96
N LEU A 273 28.64 0.28 -3.12
CA LEU A 273 30.07 0.12 -3.36
C LEU A 273 30.89 0.94 -2.37
N LYS A 274 30.56 2.23 -2.20
CA LYS A 274 31.23 3.12 -1.23
C LYS A 274 31.17 2.56 0.17
N PHE A 275 29.98 2.19 0.63
CA PHE A 275 29.81 1.60 1.96
C PHE A 275 30.62 0.30 2.13
N THR A 276 30.64 -0.58 1.12
CA THR A 276 31.44 -1.81 1.20
C THR A 276 32.94 -1.54 1.21
N SER A 277 33.41 -0.54 0.47
CA SER A 277 34.82 -0.10 0.49
C SER A 277 35.19 0.43 1.87
N ASP A 278 34.38 1.34 2.44
CA ASP A 278 34.61 1.92 3.76
C ASP A 278 34.71 0.84 4.85
N VAL A 279 33.84 -0.17 4.80
CA VAL A 279 33.85 -1.30 5.75
C VAL A 279 35.12 -2.17 5.59
N ILE A 280 35.58 -2.38 4.36
CA ILE A 280 36.81 -3.11 4.10
C ILE A 280 38.00 -2.33 4.67
N GLU A 281 38.09 -1.03 4.38
CA GLU A 281 39.14 -0.14 4.87
C GLU A 281 39.17 -0.11 6.41
N GLN A 282 38.02 0.07 7.06
CA GLN A 282 37.92 0.04 8.52
C GLN A 282 38.40 -1.29 9.12
N ARG A 283 38.00 -2.43 8.54
CA ARG A 283 38.42 -3.75 9.04
C ARG A 283 39.90 -4.02 8.80
N VAL A 284 40.47 -3.54 7.70
CA VAL A 284 41.90 -3.64 7.44
C VAL A 284 42.65 -2.78 8.45
N PHE A 285 42.23 -1.54 8.66
CA PHE A 285 42.81 -0.62 9.65
C PHE A 285 42.76 -1.19 11.07
N ASP A 286 41.61 -1.68 11.52
CA ASP A 286 41.45 -2.34 12.83
C ASP A 286 42.41 -3.52 13.02
N ARG A 287 42.66 -4.28 11.95
CA ARG A 287 43.58 -5.42 11.99
C ARG A 287 45.03 -4.96 12.07
N TYR A 288 45.41 -3.89 11.38
CA TYR A 288 46.75 -3.29 11.50
C TYR A 288 46.98 -2.69 12.90
N CYS A 289 46.00 -1.97 13.46
CA CYS A 289 46.11 -1.33 14.77
C CYS A 289 46.09 -2.31 15.95
N ARG A 290 45.57 -3.54 15.80
CA ARG A 290 45.68 -4.58 16.84
C ARG A 290 47.00 -5.36 16.81
N VAL A 291 47.77 -5.23 15.73
CA VAL A 291 49.03 -5.95 15.52
C VAL A 291 50.25 -5.08 15.84
N ALA A 292 50.05 -3.76 15.96
CA ALA A 292 51.04 -2.80 16.48
C ALA A 292 50.89 -2.60 17.99
#